data_AF-A0A7C3LBG5-F1
#
_entry.id   AF-A0A7C3LBG5-F1
#
_cell.length_a   1.000
_cell.length_b   1.000
_cell.length_c   1.000
_cell.angle_alpha   90.00
_cell.angle_beta   90.00
_cell.angle_gamma   90.00
#
_symmetry.space_group_name_H-M   'P 1'
#
loop_
_entity.id
_entity.type
_entity.pdbx_description
1 polymer ?
#
loop_
_entity_poly.entity_id
_entity_poly.type
_entity_poly.pdbx_seq_one_letter_code
_entity_poly.pdbx_strand_id
1 'polypeptide(L)'
;MTTQLYTQDDLTKIKGIGPARQKWFAESFDVHSFADLAALSVPEVEDRLKADGRSVSRNDIKEWLNQARSLVNEKNWKTLATFVVNYQVCQLPDGELEFQTTAHYIEKDKNEEWPEIQGAQVCMWMERQFERPKLPSSGKTQPDLPQKPASKTYRIVAKQVRLRQAPDYDVIVPLAEEDRIFLGHISHEYPFDLQLHFQIQDRAGNEVWLAPQDFQAQCHIHNLGTGDTSVLELKPDDVENDVRAVQNAALPELTLAPGIYNLEILFKFGKPGYTSYIKLPRLDVH
;
A
#
# COMPACT_ATOMS: atom_id res chain seq x y z
N MET A 1 -9.45 -29.05 29.00
CA MET A 1 -8.02 -29.15 28.61
C MET A 1 -7.98 -28.99 27.11
N THR A 2 -7.57 -27.82 26.63
CA THR A 2 -7.58 -27.51 25.18
C THR A 2 -6.13 -27.38 24.74
N THR A 3 -5.65 -28.40 24.05
CA THR A 3 -4.31 -28.49 23.46
C THR A 3 -4.17 -27.38 22.42
N GLN A 4 -3.35 -26.38 22.69
CA GLN A 4 -2.89 -25.45 21.66
C GLN A 4 -1.94 -26.21 20.74
N LEU A 5 -2.35 -26.39 19.48
CA LEU A 5 -1.48 -26.85 18.41
C LEU A 5 -0.47 -25.73 18.14
N TYR A 6 0.74 -25.86 18.67
CA TYR A 6 1.85 -24.99 18.29
C TYR A 6 2.23 -25.35 16.86
N THR A 7 1.87 -24.47 15.92
CA THR A 7 2.30 -24.55 14.53
C THR A 7 3.81 -24.31 14.52
N GLN A 8 4.61 -25.38 14.37
CA GLN A 8 6.05 -25.27 14.18
C GLN A 8 6.33 -24.62 12.83
N ASP A 9 7.11 -23.54 12.80
CA ASP A 9 7.49 -22.93 11.53
C ASP A 9 8.55 -23.79 10.83
N ASP A 10 8.43 -23.84 9.50
CA ASP A 10 9.42 -24.49 8.65
C ASP A 10 10.62 -23.56 8.43
N LEU A 11 11.62 -23.66 9.31
CA LEU A 11 12.87 -22.88 9.23
C LEU A 11 13.67 -23.18 7.96
N THR A 12 13.37 -24.26 7.22
CA THR A 12 14.03 -24.53 5.94
C THR A 12 13.72 -23.50 4.85
N LYS A 13 12.72 -22.63 5.06
CA LYS A 13 12.47 -21.46 4.22
C LYS A 13 13.58 -20.41 4.26
N ILE A 14 14.45 -20.43 5.28
CA ILE A 14 15.60 -19.53 5.38
C ILE A 14 16.76 -20.11 4.60
N LYS A 15 17.29 -19.33 3.65
CA LYS A 15 18.42 -19.77 2.80
C LYS A 15 19.62 -20.14 3.67
N GLY A 16 20.11 -21.36 3.48
CA GLY A 16 21.22 -21.89 4.26
C GLY A 16 20.78 -22.59 5.56
N ILE A 17 19.51 -22.66 5.90
CA ILE A 17 19.03 -23.57 6.95
C ILE A 17 18.40 -24.79 6.28
N GLY A 18 19.06 -25.94 6.37
CA GLY A 18 18.49 -27.24 5.97
C GLY A 18 17.88 -27.99 7.16
N PRO A 19 17.23 -29.15 6.94
CA PRO A 19 16.59 -29.95 7.99
C PRO A 19 17.52 -30.26 9.18
N ALA A 20 18.79 -30.58 8.92
CA ALA A 20 19.78 -30.85 9.96
C ALA A 20 20.09 -29.62 10.83
N ARG A 21 20.04 -28.43 10.24
CA ARG A 21 20.30 -27.16 10.94
C ARG A 21 19.08 -26.68 11.71
N GLN A 22 17.87 -26.83 11.15
CA GLN A 22 16.62 -26.64 11.88
C GLN A 22 16.55 -27.54 13.12
N LYS A 23 16.85 -28.84 12.97
CA LYS A 23 16.89 -29.77 14.09
C LYS A 23 17.90 -29.33 15.16
N TRP A 24 19.08 -28.88 14.75
CA TRP A 24 20.08 -28.37 15.68
C TRP A 24 19.62 -27.11 16.42
N PHE A 25 18.94 -26.18 15.75
CA PHE A 25 18.36 -24.99 16.41
C PHE A 25 17.28 -25.38 17.44
N ALA A 26 16.42 -26.34 17.10
CA ALA A 26 15.43 -26.87 18.03
C ALA A 26 16.10 -27.52 19.27
N GLU A 27 17.15 -28.33 19.07
CA GLU A 27 17.82 -29.04 20.17
C GLU A 27 18.74 -28.15 21.01
N SER A 28 19.33 -27.10 20.42
CA SER A 28 20.35 -26.28 21.08
C SER A 28 19.79 -25.00 21.70
N PHE A 29 18.68 -24.48 21.17
CA PHE A 29 18.11 -23.19 21.56
C PHE A 29 16.58 -23.24 21.79
N ASP A 30 15.96 -24.41 21.68
CA ASP A 30 14.49 -24.57 21.77
C ASP A 30 13.74 -23.71 20.74
N VAL A 31 14.33 -23.54 19.55
CA VAL A 31 13.77 -22.72 18.47
C VAL A 31 12.81 -23.55 17.62
N HIS A 32 11.52 -23.19 17.67
CA HIS A 32 10.46 -23.85 16.90
C HIS A 32 9.71 -22.91 15.94
N SER A 33 10.00 -21.61 15.98
CA SER A 33 9.39 -20.59 15.13
C SER A 33 10.41 -19.62 14.52
N PHE A 34 10.00 -18.87 13.49
CA PHE A 34 10.79 -17.75 12.97
C PHE A 34 11.00 -16.66 14.03
N ALA A 35 10.05 -16.51 14.96
CA ALA A 35 10.15 -15.55 16.07
C ALA A 35 11.23 -15.95 17.07
N ASP A 36 11.30 -17.23 17.42
CA ASP A 36 12.34 -17.75 18.33
C ASP A 36 13.72 -17.58 17.70
N LEU A 37 13.86 -17.90 16.41
CA LEU A 37 15.13 -17.72 15.70
C LEU A 37 15.50 -16.23 15.61
N ALA A 38 14.54 -15.35 15.33
CA ALA A 38 14.76 -13.91 15.22
C ALA A 38 15.21 -13.23 16.53
N ALA A 39 14.86 -13.83 17.67
CA ALA A 39 15.19 -13.35 19.01
C ALA A 39 16.64 -13.67 19.43
N LEU A 40 17.29 -14.65 18.79
CA LEU A 40 18.69 -14.97 19.06
C LEU A 40 19.65 -13.88 18.59
N SER A 41 20.78 -13.76 19.26
CA SER A 41 21.87 -12.90 18.84
C SER A 41 22.96 -13.65 18.07
N VAL A 42 23.67 -12.93 17.20
CA VAL A 42 24.79 -13.50 16.43
C VAL A 42 25.86 -14.11 17.34
N PRO A 43 26.30 -13.46 18.43
CA PRO A 43 27.30 -14.04 19.33
C PRO A 43 26.83 -15.34 19.99
N GLU A 44 25.57 -15.42 20.44
CA GLU A 44 25.03 -16.63 21.07
C GLU A 44 25.05 -17.83 20.12
N VAL A 45 24.65 -17.62 18.87
CA VAL A 45 24.66 -18.67 17.83
C VAL A 45 26.09 -19.04 17.45
N GLU A 46 26.99 -18.06 17.32
CA GLU A 46 28.39 -18.25 16.96
C GLU A 46 29.16 -19.05 18.04
N ASP A 47 29.00 -18.67 19.32
CA ASP A 47 29.64 -19.35 20.44
C ASP A 47 29.16 -20.80 20.57
N ARG A 48 27.86 -21.04 20.36
CA ARG A 48 27.31 -22.40 20.41
C ARG A 48 27.75 -23.27 19.24
N LEU A 49 27.79 -22.72 18.03
CA LEU A 49 28.32 -23.44 16.86
C LEU A 49 29.78 -23.83 17.06
N LYS A 50 30.58 -22.93 17.64
CA LYS A 50 31.98 -23.19 17.96
C LYS A 50 32.14 -24.27 19.04
N ALA A 51 31.30 -24.25 20.07
CA ALA A 51 31.27 -25.30 21.10
C ALA A 51 30.93 -26.68 20.52
N ASP A 52 30.06 -26.74 19.52
CA ASP A 52 29.65 -27.97 18.83
C ASP A 52 30.60 -28.38 17.68
N GLY A 53 31.76 -27.71 17.54
CA GLY A 53 32.78 -28.02 16.53
C GLY A 53 32.37 -27.66 15.10
N ARG A 54 31.36 -26.79 14.92
CA ARG A 54 30.84 -26.37 13.61
C ARG A 54 31.41 -25.01 13.24
N SER A 55 31.99 -24.91 12.04
CA SER A 55 32.40 -23.63 11.46
C SER A 55 31.33 -23.13 10.50
N VAL A 56 30.72 -22.00 10.85
CA VAL A 56 29.80 -21.25 9.99
C VAL A 56 30.27 -19.81 10.03
N SER A 57 30.19 -19.10 8.90
CA SER A 57 30.62 -17.70 8.92
C SER A 57 29.64 -16.86 9.74
N ARG A 58 30.16 -15.87 10.45
CA ARG A 58 29.34 -14.89 11.17
C ARG A 58 28.35 -14.16 10.25
N ASN A 59 28.67 -14.07 8.95
CA ASN A 59 27.79 -13.47 7.96
C ASN A 59 26.57 -14.35 7.68
N ASP A 60 26.74 -15.67 7.55
CA ASP A 60 25.63 -16.61 7.35
C ASP A 60 24.66 -16.57 8.54
N ILE A 61 25.19 -16.50 9.77
CA ILE A 61 24.38 -16.36 10.99
C ILE A 61 23.55 -15.07 10.95
N LYS A 62 24.16 -13.93 10.58
CA LYS A 62 23.46 -12.66 10.42
C LYS A 62 22.34 -12.76 9.38
N GLU A 63 22.62 -13.37 8.24
CA GLU A 63 21.65 -13.55 7.16
C GLU A 63 20.45 -14.39 7.61
N TRP A 64 20.68 -15.47 8.37
CA TRP A 64 19.60 -16.29 8.91
C TRP A 64 18.69 -15.53 9.87
N LEU A 65 19.27 -14.80 10.82
CA LEU A 65 18.50 -14.02 11.80
C LEU A 65 17.73 -12.88 11.11
N ASN A 66 18.30 -12.26 10.08
CA ASN A 66 17.62 -11.21 9.32
C ASN A 66 16.48 -11.75 8.45
N GLN A 67 16.65 -12.93 7.83
CA GLN A 67 15.58 -13.60 7.11
C GLN A 67 14.45 -14.04 8.05
N ALA A 68 14.77 -14.60 9.22
CA ALA A 68 13.80 -14.94 10.26
C ALA A 68 12.98 -13.70 10.68
N ARG A 69 13.64 -12.57 10.95
CA ARG A 69 12.98 -11.28 11.25
C ARG A 69 12.09 -10.79 10.12
N SER A 70 12.45 -11.08 8.88
CA SER A 70 11.67 -10.66 7.71
C SER A 70 10.40 -11.51 7.60
N LEU A 71 10.50 -12.82 7.83
CA LEU A 71 9.37 -13.76 7.85
C LEU A 71 8.41 -13.51 9.01
N VAL A 72 8.91 -13.09 10.19
CA VAL A 72 8.06 -12.64 11.32
C VAL A 72 7.28 -11.36 10.95
N ASN A 73 7.88 -10.48 10.15
CA ASN A 73 7.28 -9.21 9.75
C ASN A 73 6.44 -9.31 8.46
N GLU A 74 6.35 -10.49 7.85
CA GLU A 74 5.46 -10.77 6.74
C GLU A 74 4.03 -10.83 7.28
N LYS A 75 3.44 -9.64 7.48
CA LYS A 75 2.07 -9.50 7.96
C LYS A 75 1.13 -10.09 6.92
N ASN A 76 0.54 -11.24 7.24
CA ASN A 76 -0.62 -11.80 6.56
C ASN A 76 -1.85 -10.93 6.84
N TRP A 77 -1.91 -9.76 6.20
CA TRP A 77 -3.07 -8.89 6.25
C TRP A 77 -4.27 -9.65 5.70
N LYS A 78 -5.25 -9.90 6.58
CA LYS A 78 -6.52 -10.48 6.22
C LYS A 78 -7.54 -9.35 6.08
N THR A 79 -8.18 -9.26 4.93
CA THR A 79 -9.32 -8.36 4.72
C THR A 79 -10.41 -8.69 5.73
N LEU A 80 -10.82 -7.68 6.51
CA LEU A 80 -11.82 -7.83 7.58
C LEU A 80 -13.21 -7.33 7.15
N ALA A 81 -13.27 -6.41 6.19
CA ALA A 81 -14.50 -5.93 5.57
C ALA A 81 -14.19 -5.27 4.22
N THR A 82 -15.19 -5.28 3.35
CA THR A 82 -15.20 -4.67 2.02
C THR A 82 -16.46 -3.83 1.89
N PHE A 83 -16.28 -2.56 1.50
CA PHE A 83 -17.38 -1.63 1.28
C PHE A 83 -17.37 -1.11 -0.15
N VAL A 84 -18.54 -0.98 -0.74
CA VAL A 84 -18.76 -0.29 -2.02
C VAL A 84 -19.55 0.97 -1.73
N VAL A 85 -19.03 2.14 -2.10
CA VAL A 85 -19.70 3.42 -1.91
C VAL A 85 -19.95 4.05 -3.27
N ASN A 86 -21.21 4.33 -3.58
CA ASN A 86 -21.59 5.01 -4.82
C ASN A 86 -22.08 6.42 -4.50
N TYR A 87 -21.66 7.37 -5.32
CA TYR A 87 -22.19 8.72 -5.37
C TYR A 87 -22.93 8.88 -6.70
N GLN A 88 -24.20 9.22 -6.64
CA GLN A 88 -25.11 9.19 -7.77
C GLN A 88 -25.72 10.58 -7.97
N VAL A 89 -25.99 10.93 -9.22
CA VAL A 89 -26.67 12.17 -9.61
C VAL A 89 -27.75 11.84 -10.65
N CYS A 90 -28.92 12.43 -10.48
CA CYS A 90 -30.04 12.33 -11.42
C CYS A 90 -30.49 13.74 -11.82
N GLN A 91 -30.75 13.96 -13.10
CA GLN A 91 -31.30 15.22 -13.59
C GLN A 91 -32.82 15.11 -13.68
N LEU A 92 -33.51 15.98 -12.96
CA LEU A 92 -34.96 16.04 -12.93
C LEU A 92 -35.52 16.74 -14.18
N PRO A 93 -36.81 16.53 -14.52
CA PRO A 93 -37.43 17.09 -15.72
C PRO A 93 -37.46 18.63 -15.77
N ASP A 94 -37.33 19.30 -14.63
CA ASP A 94 -37.22 20.75 -14.47
C ASP A 94 -35.78 21.28 -14.59
N GLY A 95 -34.81 20.39 -14.75
CA GLY A 95 -33.39 20.70 -14.84
C GLY A 95 -32.66 20.75 -13.49
N GLU A 96 -33.35 20.49 -12.38
CA GLU A 96 -32.70 20.36 -11.07
C GLU A 96 -31.86 19.07 -10.99
N LEU A 97 -30.77 19.11 -10.23
CA LEU A 97 -29.92 17.95 -9.99
C LEU A 97 -30.20 17.39 -8.61
N GLU A 98 -30.55 16.11 -8.54
CA GLU A 98 -30.69 15.36 -7.30
C GLU A 98 -29.46 14.48 -7.11
N PHE A 99 -28.92 14.45 -5.89
CA PHE A 99 -27.75 13.65 -5.54
C PHE A 99 -28.12 12.61 -4.49
N GLN A 100 -27.46 11.46 -4.54
CA GLN A 100 -27.60 10.41 -3.54
C GLN A 100 -26.25 9.75 -3.26
N THR A 101 -26.05 9.30 -2.02
CA THR A 101 -24.94 8.44 -1.63
C THR A 101 -25.47 7.08 -1.19
N THR A 102 -24.89 5.99 -1.66
CA THR A 102 -25.19 4.63 -1.20
C THR A 102 -23.92 3.94 -0.73
N ALA A 103 -23.98 3.17 0.34
CA ALA A 103 -22.87 2.34 0.82
C ALA A 103 -23.36 0.92 1.04
N HIS A 104 -22.60 -0.07 0.55
CA HIS A 104 -22.87 -1.50 0.71
C HIS A 104 -21.69 -2.18 1.39
N TYR A 105 -21.95 -2.87 2.50
CA TYR A 105 -21.02 -3.73 3.19
C TYR A 105 -21.23 -5.17 2.71
N ILE A 106 -20.30 -5.67 1.92
CA ILE A 106 -20.43 -6.92 1.18
C ILE A 106 -20.56 -8.12 2.13
N GLU A 107 -19.72 -8.22 3.16
CA GLU A 107 -19.65 -9.42 4.01
C GLU A 107 -20.84 -9.59 4.94
N LYS A 108 -21.53 -8.49 5.29
CA LYS A 108 -22.75 -8.54 6.12
C LYS A 108 -24.04 -8.27 5.33
N ASP A 109 -23.91 -8.08 4.02
CA ASP A 109 -25.00 -7.70 3.12
C ASP A 109 -25.86 -6.57 3.69
N LYS A 110 -25.19 -5.49 4.12
CA LYS A 110 -25.86 -4.30 4.67
C LYS A 110 -25.69 -3.14 3.73
N ASN A 111 -26.77 -2.44 3.46
CA ASN A 111 -26.75 -1.21 2.70
C ASN A 111 -27.24 -0.04 3.55
N GLU A 112 -26.84 1.15 3.16
CA GLU A 112 -27.35 2.40 3.70
C GLU A 112 -27.34 3.44 2.59
N GLU A 113 -28.33 4.31 2.62
CA GLU A 113 -28.55 5.30 1.58
C GLU A 113 -28.80 6.65 2.25
N TRP A 114 -28.22 7.69 1.66
CA TRP A 114 -28.38 9.05 2.14
C TRP A 114 -28.75 9.98 0.99
N PRO A 115 -29.62 10.97 1.24
CA PRO A 115 -29.81 12.08 0.32
C PRO A 115 -28.52 12.92 0.27
N GLU A 116 -28.23 13.43 -0.92
CA GLU A 116 -27.03 14.22 -1.23
C GLU A 116 -25.69 13.46 -1.07
N ILE A 117 -24.58 14.19 -1.23
CA ILE A 117 -23.22 13.66 -1.12
C ILE A 117 -22.78 13.69 0.35
N GLN A 118 -22.63 12.50 0.97
CA GLN A 118 -22.40 12.38 2.41
C GLN A 118 -21.09 11.67 2.77
N GLY A 119 -19.95 12.38 2.76
CA GLY A 119 -18.66 11.77 3.12
C GLY A 119 -18.52 11.36 4.59
N ALA A 120 -18.83 12.29 5.51
CA ALA A 120 -18.64 12.04 6.95
C ALA A 120 -19.59 10.96 7.51
N GLN A 121 -20.83 10.92 7.02
CA GLN A 121 -21.85 9.97 7.48
C GLN A 121 -21.54 8.55 7.00
N VAL A 122 -21.07 8.40 5.76
CA VAL A 122 -20.60 7.12 5.21
C VAL A 122 -19.42 6.59 6.04
N CYS A 123 -18.43 7.42 6.35
CA CYS A 123 -17.31 7.03 7.20
C CYS A 123 -17.76 6.58 8.59
N MET A 124 -18.62 7.35 9.26
CA MET A 124 -19.18 6.96 10.56
C MET A 124 -19.96 5.64 10.51
N TRP A 125 -20.71 5.42 9.43
CA TRP A 125 -21.47 4.18 9.24
C TRP A 125 -20.56 2.97 9.02
N MET A 126 -19.52 3.10 8.19
CA MET A 126 -18.50 2.06 7.98
C MET A 126 -17.79 1.71 9.30
N GLU A 127 -17.37 2.72 10.07
CA GLU A 127 -16.72 2.52 11.36
C GLU A 127 -17.60 1.78 12.37
N ARG A 128 -18.91 2.04 12.38
CA ARG A 128 -19.88 1.34 13.24
C ARG A 128 -20.07 -0.13 12.88
N GLN A 129 -19.74 -0.55 11.65
CA GLN A 129 -19.84 -1.97 11.27
C GLN A 129 -18.79 -2.84 11.98
N PHE A 130 -17.74 -2.21 12.50
CA PHE A 130 -16.70 -2.82 13.29
C PHE A 130 -17.00 -2.62 14.79
N GLU A 131 -17.26 -3.71 15.51
CA GLU A 131 -17.08 -3.68 16.95
C GLU A 131 -15.58 -3.54 17.21
N ARG A 132 -15.13 -2.35 17.63
CA ARG A 132 -13.76 -2.23 18.16
C ARG A 132 -13.65 -3.28 19.28
N PRO A 133 -12.71 -4.23 19.22
CA PRO A 133 -12.44 -5.08 20.36
C PRO A 133 -12.17 -4.13 21.53
N LYS A 134 -12.99 -4.20 22.58
CA LYS A 134 -12.70 -3.50 23.82
C LYS A 134 -11.33 -4.00 24.25
N LEU A 135 -10.27 -3.23 24.02
CA LEU A 135 -9.00 -3.51 24.66
C LEU A 135 -9.32 -3.60 26.15
N PRO A 136 -8.88 -4.65 26.85
CA PRO A 136 -8.99 -4.67 28.29
C PRO A 136 -8.27 -3.41 28.77
N SER A 137 -9.07 -2.50 29.34
CA SER A 137 -8.59 -1.34 30.08
C SER A 137 -7.67 -1.86 31.18
N SER A 138 -6.40 -2.01 30.84
CA SER A 138 -5.36 -2.30 31.82
C SER A 138 -5.11 -0.98 32.52
N GLY A 139 -5.87 -0.77 33.58
CA GLY A 139 -5.49 0.13 34.66
C GLY A 139 -4.22 -0.41 35.30
N LYS A 140 -3.07 -0.10 34.68
CA LYS A 140 -1.75 -0.20 35.27
C LYS A 140 -0.94 0.98 34.79
N THR A 141 -0.52 1.80 35.75
CA THR A 141 0.51 2.81 35.63
C THR A 141 1.64 2.28 34.76
N GLN A 142 1.82 2.93 33.61
CA GLN A 142 2.84 2.65 32.62
C GLN A 142 4.22 2.88 33.26
N PRO A 143 5.09 1.86 33.40
CA PRO A 143 6.50 2.09 33.58
C PRO A 143 7.02 2.75 32.30
N ASP A 144 7.89 3.73 32.47
CA ASP A 144 8.52 4.52 31.41
C ASP A 144 9.29 3.58 30.45
N LEU A 145 8.58 3.07 29.44
CA LEU A 145 9.17 2.35 28.32
C LEU A 145 9.85 3.38 27.42
N PRO A 146 11.07 3.12 26.94
CA PRO A 146 11.76 4.02 26.03
C PRO A 146 10.82 4.32 24.84
N GLN A 147 10.53 5.62 24.66
CA GLN A 147 9.70 6.11 23.57
C GLN A 147 10.24 5.54 22.26
N LYS A 148 9.52 4.56 21.70
CA LYS A 148 9.74 4.08 20.35
C LYS A 148 9.67 5.33 19.45
N PRO A 149 10.68 5.60 18.61
CA PRO A 149 10.70 6.82 17.82
C PRO A 149 9.41 6.90 17.01
N ALA A 150 8.75 8.07 17.08
CA ALA A 150 7.50 8.34 16.40
C ALA A 150 7.59 7.83 14.96
N SER A 151 6.70 6.91 14.60
CA SER A 151 6.60 6.38 13.25
C SER A 151 6.43 7.56 12.29
N LYS A 152 7.43 7.79 11.42
CA LYS A 152 7.45 8.89 10.46
C LYS A 152 6.27 8.74 9.50
N THR A 153 5.23 9.55 9.65
CA THR A 153 4.10 9.60 8.71
C THR A 153 4.49 10.48 7.53
N TYR A 154 4.23 10.01 6.30
CA TYR A 154 4.45 10.78 5.07
C TYR A 154 3.14 10.96 4.30
N ARG A 155 3.06 12.03 3.52
CA ARG A 155 1.95 12.38 2.62
C ARG A 155 2.51 12.63 1.23
N ILE A 156 1.81 12.17 0.21
CA ILE A 156 2.12 12.54 -1.17
C ILE A 156 1.26 13.74 -1.58
N VAL A 157 1.88 14.72 -2.21
CA VAL A 157 1.25 15.90 -2.79
C VAL A 157 1.52 15.91 -4.28
N ALA A 158 0.48 15.60 -5.05
CA ALA A 158 0.52 15.68 -6.50
C ALA A 158 0.57 17.16 -6.94
N LYS A 159 1.38 17.49 -7.95
CA LYS A 159 1.53 18.87 -8.45
C LYS A 159 0.95 19.02 -9.84
N GLN A 160 1.30 18.11 -10.74
CA GLN A 160 0.86 18.15 -12.13
C GLN A 160 0.89 16.76 -12.76
N VAL A 161 0.04 16.55 -13.75
CA VAL A 161 0.14 15.44 -14.70
C VAL A 161 0.47 16.01 -16.08
N ARG A 162 1.38 15.37 -16.81
CA ARG A 162 1.58 15.60 -18.23
C ARG A 162 1.08 14.39 -19.01
N LEU A 163 0.29 14.63 -20.04
CA LEU A 163 -0.18 13.63 -20.97
C LEU A 163 0.46 13.91 -22.33
N ARG A 164 1.08 12.91 -22.94
CA ARG A 164 1.64 13.01 -24.30
C ARG A 164 1.07 11.90 -25.17
N GLN A 165 0.58 12.26 -26.35
CA GLN A 165 0.16 11.32 -27.39
C GLN A 165 0.70 11.81 -28.73
N ALA A 166 1.59 11.01 -29.33
CA ALA A 166 2.14 11.34 -30.63
C ALA A 166 1.02 11.29 -31.71
N PRO A 167 1.10 12.10 -32.78
CA PRO A 167 2.19 13.03 -33.11
C PRO A 167 2.07 14.44 -32.51
N ASP A 168 0.88 14.89 -32.12
CA ASP A 168 0.61 16.34 -31.97
C ASP A 168 0.06 16.76 -30.59
N TYR A 169 -0.05 15.85 -29.63
CA TYR A 169 -0.75 16.11 -28.36
C TYR A 169 0.20 16.03 -27.16
N ASP A 170 0.41 17.16 -26.47
CA ASP A 170 1.20 17.26 -25.23
C ASP A 170 0.54 18.29 -24.31
N VAL A 171 -0.04 17.83 -23.21
CA VAL A 171 -0.83 18.65 -22.30
C VAL A 171 -0.34 18.47 -20.87
N ILE A 172 -0.14 19.58 -20.16
CA ILE A 172 0.20 19.59 -18.74
C ILE A 172 -1.01 20.13 -17.97
N VAL A 173 -1.51 19.34 -17.02
CA VAL A 173 -2.63 19.68 -16.15
C VAL A 173 -2.15 19.80 -14.70
N PRO A 174 -2.31 20.97 -14.05
CA PRO A 174 -2.05 21.10 -12.62
C PRO A 174 -3.10 20.31 -11.82
N LEU A 175 -2.65 19.58 -10.80
CA LEU A 175 -3.47 18.72 -9.93
C LEU A 175 -4.00 19.44 -8.68
N ALA A 176 -3.92 20.78 -8.64
CA ALA A 176 -4.32 21.57 -7.46
C ALA A 176 -5.84 21.55 -7.20
N GLU A 177 -6.64 21.04 -8.13
CA GLU A 177 -8.10 20.98 -8.05
C GLU A 177 -8.58 19.54 -8.32
N GLU A 178 -9.31 18.97 -7.37
CA GLU A 178 -9.93 17.65 -7.50
C GLU A 178 -11.02 17.68 -8.58
N ASP A 179 -11.18 16.57 -9.32
CA ASP A 179 -12.20 16.35 -10.36
C ASP A 179 -12.10 17.12 -11.69
N ARG A 180 -10.91 17.63 -12.04
CA ARG A 180 -10.68 18.10 -13.42
C ARG A 180 -10.79 16.96 -14.44
N ILE A 181 -11.27 17.27 -15.63
CA ILE A 181 -11.25 16.39 -16.81
C ILE A 181 -10.09 16.85 -17.69
N PHE A 182 -9.36 15.93 -18.31
CA PHE A 182 -8.47 16.27 -19.42
C PHE A 182 -9.34 16.73 -20.60
N LEU A 183 -9.37 18.04 -20.86
CA LEU A 183 -10.23 18.66 -21.87
C LEU A 183 -9.69 18.55 -23.31
N GLY A 184 -8.82 17.60 -23.62
CA GLY A 184 -8.42 17.39 -25.02
C GLY A 184 -8.57 15.95 -25.46
N HIS A 185 -8.60 15.80 -26.78
CA HIS A 185 -8.95 14.56 -27.44
C HIS A 185 -7.80 13.57 -27.34
N ILE A 186 -7.97 12.55 -26.49
CA ILE A 186 -7.09 11.39 -26.46
C ILE A 186 -7.64 10.39 -27.47
N SER A 187 -6.87 10.07 -28.49
CA SER A 187 -7.27 9.07 -29.50
C SER A 187 -7.02 7.66 -28.99
N HIS A 188 -7.94 6.73 -29.22
CA HIS A 188 -7.70 5.30 -28.98
C HIS A 188 -6.73 4.68 -29.99
N GLU A 189 -6.47 5.34 -31.12
CA GLU A 189 -5.66 4.82 -32.22
C GLU A 189 -4.15 4.90 -31.94
N TYR A 190 -3.74 5.75 -31.00
CA TYR A 190 -2.33 5.98 -30.67
C TYR A 190 -2.05 5.73 -29.19
N PRO A 191 -0.90 5.12 -28.85
CA PRO A 191 -0.49 5.03 -27.45
C PRO A 191 -0.23 6.42 -26.89
N PHE A 192 -0.47 6.58 -25.59
CA PHE A 192 -0.17 7.81 -24.87
C PHE A 192 0.62 7.52 -23.59
N ASP A 193 1.44 8.51 -23.20
CA ASP A 193 2.20 8.55 -21.98
C ASP A 193 1.52 9.45 -20.95
N LEU A 194 1.60 9.05 -19.69
CA LEU A 194 1.22 9.89 -18.55
C LEU A 194 2.39 10.05 -17.60
N GLN A 195 2.73 11.28 -17.24
CA GLN A 195 3.79 11.58 -16.29
C GLN A 195 3.20 12.36 -15.11
N LEU A 196 3.29 11.79 -13.92
CA LEU A 196 2.85 12.40 -12.67
C LEU A 196 4.04 13.03 -11.95
N HIS A 197 3.96 14.33 -11.68
CA HIS A 197 4.93 15.03 -10.84
C HIS A 197 4.33 15.19 -9.43
N PHE A 198 5.04 14.67 -8.43
CA PHE A 198 4.60 14.68 -7.05
C PHE A 198 5.73 14.98 -6.08
N GLN A 199 5.37 15.36 -4.85
CA GLN A 199 6.28 15.58 -3.74
C GLN A 199 5.86 14.73 -2.55
N ILE A 200 6.83 14.26 -1.76
CA ILE A 200 6.57 13.55 -0.51
C ILE A 200 6.87 14.52 0.64
N GLN A 201 5.96 14.62 1.59
CA GLN A 201 6.08 15.48 2.75
C GLN A 201 5.98 14.65 4.04
N ASP A 202 6.73 15.01 5.08
CA ASP A 202 6.50 14.45 6.42
C ASP A 202 5.27 15.08 7.09
N ARG A 203 4.95 14.62 8.30
CA ARG A 203 3.86 15.17 9.12
C ARG A 203 4.02 16.67 9.42
N ALA A 204 5.25 17.19 9.44
CA ALA A 204 5.53 18.60 9.66
C ALA A 204 5.47 19.42 8.35
N GLY A 205 5.18 18.78 7.22
CA GLY A 205 5.11 19.41 5.91
C GLY A 205 6.49 19.61 5.26
N ASN A 206 7.56 19.09 5.86
CA ASN A 206 8.88 19.15 5.27
C ASN A 206 8.97 18.20 4.09
N GLU A 207 9.61 18.63 3.02
CA GLU A 207 9.87 17.76 1.87
C GLU A 207 10.81 16.63 2.27
N VAL A 208 10.39 15.40 1.97
CA VAL A 208 11.14 14.19 2.27
C VAL A 208 11.53 13.51 0.98
N TRP A 209 12.79 13.10 0.95
CA TRP A 209 13.32 12.23 -0.08
C TRP A 209 13.15 10.76 0.30
N LEU A 210 12.58 9.98 -0.63
CA LEU A 210 12.60 8.52 -0.58
C LEU A 210 13.33 8.02 -1.83
N ALA A 211 14.16 6.97 -1.66
CA ALA A 211 14.82 6.36 -2.81
C ALA A 211 13.79 5.61 -3.65
N PRO A 212 13.98 5.51 -4.98
CA PRO A 212 13.00 4.83 -5.84
C PRO A 212 12.68 3.39 -5.44
N GLN A 213 13.69 2.67 -4.96
CA GLN A 213 13.54 1.31 -4.43
C GLN A 213 12.72 1.18 -3.13
N ASP A 214 12.44 2.29 -2.45
CA ASP A 214 11.66 2.34 -1.20
C ASP A 214 10.18 2.68 -1.44
N PHE A 215 9.78 2.86 -2.70
CA PHE A 215 8.39 3.03 -3.09
C PHE A 215 7.96 1.94 -4.10
N GLN A 216 6.68 1.59 -4.04
CA GLN A 216 5.97 0.84 -5.07
C GLN A 216 4.76 1.68 -5.48
N ALA A 217 4.43 1.73 -6.76
CA ALA A 217 3.24 2.41 -7.23
C ALA A 217 2.41 1.52 -8.16
N GLN A 218 1.09 1.60 -8.05
CA GLN A 218 0.14 0.86 -8.86
C GLN A 218 -0.89 1.85 -9.39
N CYS A 219 -1.11 1.86 -10.69
CA CYS A 219 -2.14 2.67 -11.34
C CYS A 219 -3.36 1.80 -11.62
N HIS A 220 -4.48 2.18 -11.04
CA HIS A 220 -5.78 1.57 -11.26
C HIS A 220 -6.51 2.41 -12.32
N ILE A 221 -6.88 1.74 -13.41
CA ILE A 221 -7.55 2.34 -14.57
C ILE A 221 -8.97 1.78 -14.60
N HIS A 222 -9.95 2.65 -14.37
CA HIS A 222 -11.36 2.28 -14.28
C HIS A 222 -12.11 2.83 -15.48
N ASN A 223 -12.67 1.96 -16.32
CA ASN A 223 -13.58 2.36 -17.38
C ASN A 223 -14.97 2.65 -16.78
N LEU A 224 -15.42 3.89 -16.86
CA LEU A 224 -16.71 4.30 -16.28
C LEU A 224 -17.91 3.85 -17.11
N GLY A 225 -17.72 3.56 -18.40
CA GLY A 225 -18.78 3.06 -19.27
C GLY A 225 -19.04 1.57 -19.11
N THR A 226 -18.00 0.76 -18.90
CA THR A 226 -18.11 -0.70 -18.78
C THR A 226 -18.02 -1.22 -17.34
N GLY A 227 -17.45 -0.43 -16.43
CA GLY A 227 -17.13 -0.85 -15.06
C GLY A 227 -15.82 -1.66 -14.95
N ASP A 228 -15.13 -1.90 -16.05
CA ASP A 228 -13.89 -2.68 -16.05
C ASP A 228 -12.77 -1.96 -15.31
N THR A 229 -11.94 -2.72 -14.59
CA THR A 229 -10.79 -2.21 -13.87
C THR A 229 -9.53 -2.95 -14.29
N SER A 230 -8.52 -2.19 -14.71
CA SER A 230 -7.17 -2.69 -15.02
C SER A 230 -6.17 -2.12 -14.02
N VAL A 231 -5.16 -2.91 -13.65
CA VAL A 231 -4.09 -2.46 -12.74
C VAL A 231 -2.75 -2.54 -13.46
N LEU A 232 -2.01 -1.44 -13.45
CA LEU A 232 -0.68 -1.31 -14.00
C LEU A 232 0.33 -1.07 -12.88
N GLU A 233 1.34 -1.92 -12.78
CA GLU A 233 2.43 -1.70 -11.82
C GLU A 233 3.47 -0.77 -12.41
N LEU A 234 3.81 0.29 -11.66
CA LEU A 234 4.88 1.22 -11.98
C LEU A 234 6.20 0.68 -11.43
N LYS A 235 7.22 0.56 -12.28
CA LYS A 235 8.53 0.09 -11.86
C LYS A 235 9.30 1.23 -11.17
N PRO A 236 10.25 0.91 -10.29
CA PRO A 236 11.11 1.92 -9.66
C PRO A 236 11.87 2.79 -10.67
N ASP A 237 12.24 2.22 -11.81
CA ASP A 237 12.95 2.91 -12.91
C ASP A 237 12.05 3.93 -13.64
N ASP A 238 10.73 3.80 -13.48
CA ASP A 238 9.76 4.74 -14.05
C ASP A 238 9.63 6.02 -13.19
N VAL A 239 10.34 6.09 -12.06
CA VAL A 239 10.41 7.29 -11.22
C VAL A 239 11.75 7.97 -11.33
N GLU A 240 11.77 9.09 -12.05
CA GLU A 240 12.94 9.94 -12.19
C GLU A 240 12.96 11.01 -11.09
N ASN A 241 14.15 11.22 -10.53
CA ASN A 241 14.38 12.23 -9.49
C ASN A 241 14.79 13.55 -10.14
N ASP A 242 14.04 14.63 -9.92
CA ASP A 242 14.45 15.98 -10.30
C ASP A 242 15.19 16.67 -9.15
N VAL A 243 16.04 17.65 -9.45
CA VAL A 243 16.99 18.37 -8.58
C VAL A 243 16.29 19.15 -7.43
N ARG A 244 14.96 19.12 -7.33
CA ARG A 244 14.12 19.92 -6.40
C ARG A 244 13.14 19.12 -5.53
N ALA A 245 13.46 17.88 -5.16
CA ALA A 245 12.58 17.04 -4.33
C ALA A 245 11.20 16.74 -4.95
N VAL A 246 11.10 16.91 -6.27
CA VAL A 246 9.95 16.49 -7.08
C VAL A 246 10.33 15.16 -7.71
N GLN A 247 9.47 14.16 -7.52
CA GLN A 247 9.57 12.85 -8.16
C GLN A 247 8.61 12.79 -9.33
N ASN A 248 9.06 12.21 -10.45
CA ASN A 248 8.28 12.08 -11.67
C ASN A 248 7.99 10.61 -11.91
N ALA A 249 6.74 10.16 -11.75
CA ALA A 249 6.32 8.81 -12.15
C ALA A 249 5.79 8.83 -13.58
N ALA A 250 6.50 8.16 -14.48
CA ALA A 250 6.03 7.89 -15.84
C ALA A 250 5.21 6.59 -15.84
N LEU A 251 3.98 6.65 -16.31
CA LEU A 251 3.23 5.44 -16.64
C LEU A 251 3.78 4.89 -17.96
N PRO A 252 3.92 3.56 -18.10
CA PRO A 252 4.17 2.91 -19.38
C PRO A 252 3.19 3.39 -20.46
N GLU A 253 3.59 3.33 -21.73
CA GLU A 253 2.70 3.64 -22.86
C GLU A 253 1.39 2.86 -22.75
N LEU A 254 0.27 3.58 -22.80
CA LEU A 254 -1.08 3.05 -22.65
C LEU A 254 -1.84 3.14 -23.98
N THR A 255 -2.55 2.06 -24.32
CA THR A 255 -3.61 2.07 -25.32
C THR A 255 -4.90 1.67 -24.63
N LEU A 256 -5.87 2.58 -24.60
CA LEU A 256 -7.19 2.34 -24.02
C LEU A 256 -8.23 2.30 -25.15
N ALA A 257 -9.27 1.49 -24.97
CA ALA A 257 -10.42 1.53 -25.86
C ALA A 257 -11.16 2.87 -25.73
N PRO A 258 -12.02 3.24 -26.69
CA PRO A 258 -12.86 4.42 -26.54
C PRO A 258 -13.72 4.35 -25.28
N GLY A 259 -13.75 5.43 -24.50
CA GLY A 259 -14.50 5.50 -23.25
C GLY A 259 -13.98 6.57 -22.28
N ILE A 260 -14.68 6.71 -21.16
CA ILE A 260 -14.33 7.64 -20.09
C ILE A 260 -13.65 6.84 -18.97
N TYR A 261 -12.48 7.29 -18.54
CA TYR A 261 -11.66 6.58 -17.55
C TYR A 261 -11.34 7.43 -16.31
N ASN A 262 -11.43 6.80 -15.14
CA ASN A 262 -10.84 7.28 -13.89
C ASN A 262 -9.50 6.58 -13.68
N LEU A 263 -8.45 7.34 -13.39
CA LEU A 263 -7.13 6.80 -13.08
C LEU A 263 -6.76 7.15 -11.64
N GLU A 264 -6.32 6.16 -10.88
CA GLU A 264 -5.90 6.31 -9.49
C GLU A 264 -4.53 5.67 -9.29
N ILE A 265 -3.56 6.44 -8.80
CA ILE A 265 -2.23 5.92 -8.49
C ILE A 265 -2.12 5.68 -6.99
N LEU A 266 -1.98 4.42 -6.62
CA LEU A 266 -1.71 3.95 -5.26
C LEU A 266 -0.20 3.83 -5.04
N PHE A 267 0.32 4.55 -4.07
CA PHE A 267 1.70 4.51 -3.63
C PHE A 267 1.82 3.73 -2.31
N LYS A 268 2.83 2.87 -2.23
CA LYS A 268 3.24 2.15 -1.02
C LYS A 268 4.70 2.49 -0.73
N PHE A 269 5.02 3.02 0.45
CA PHE A 269 6.39 3.42 0.78
C PHE A 269 6.73 3.26 2.26
N GLY A 270 8.01 3.06 2.57
CA GLY A 270 8.54 2.94 3.93
C GLY A 270 8.20 1.63 4.66
N LYS A 271 8.88 1.38 5.78
CA LYS A 271 8.56 0.28 6.72
C LYS A 271 8.09 0.88 8.05
N PRO A 272 6.90 0.52 8.57
CA PRO A 272 5.93 -0.45 8.05
C PRO A 272 5.01 0.22 7.01
N GLY A 273 4.94 -0.33 5.80
CA GLY A 273 4.27 0.20 4.59
C GLY A 273 3.19 1.26 4.81
N TYR A 274 3.51 2.50 4.47
CA TYR A 274 2.54 3.58 4.33
C TYR A 274 1.89 3.48 2.96
N THR A 275 0.60 3.77 2.89
CA THR A 275 -0.14 3.81 1.64
C THR A 275 -0.73 5.20 1.45
N SER A 276 -0.55 5.77 0.27
CA SER A 276 -1.15 7.03 -0.16
C SER A 276 -1.70 6.82 -1.56
N TYR A 277 -2.74 7.53 -1.95
CA TYR A 277 -3.25 7.50 -3.32
C TYR A 277 -3.35 8.90 -3.90
N ILE A 278 -3.32 8.99 -5.22
CA ILE A 278 -3.58 10.20 -6.00
C ILE A 278 -4.61 9.85 -7.06
N LYS A 279 -5.71 10.60 -7.10
CA LYS A 279 -6.68 10.56 -8.18
C LYS A 279 -6.20 11.49 -9.31
N LEU A 280 -6.10 10.97 -10.53
CA LEU A 280 -5.76 11.75 -11.70
C LEU A 280 -7.02 12.37 -12.34
N PRO A 281 -6.87 13.42 -13.16
CA PRO A 281 -7.97 13.97 -13.92
C PRO A 281 -8.57 12.90 -14.85
N ARG A 282 -9.88 12.96 -15.08
CA ARG A 282 -10.58 11.99 -15.95
C ARG A 282 -10.04 12.05 -17.37
N LEU A 283 -9.90 10.89 -17.99
CA LEU A 283 -9.55 10.78 -19.41
C LEU A 283 -10.81 10.51 -20.22
N ASP A 284 -10.97 11.22 -21.32
CA ASP A 284 -11.96 10.93 -22.35
C ASP A 284 -11.23 10.45 -23.60
N VAL A 285 -11.41 9.17 -23.93
CA VAL A 285 -10.72 8.49 -25.04
C VAL A 285 -11.71 8.28 -26.17
N HIS A 286 -11.39 8.77 -27.36
CA HIS A 286 -12.25 8.74 -28.54
C HIS A 286 -11.65 7.92 -29.68
#